data_AF-A0A971S658-F1
#
_entry.id   AF-A0A971S658-F1
#
_cell.length_a   1.000
_cell.length_b   1.000
_cell.length_c   1.000
_cell.angle_alpha   90.00
_cell.angle_beta   90.00
_cell.angle_gamma   90.00
#
_symmetry.space_group_name_H-M   'P 1'
#
loop_
_entity.id
_entity.type
_entity.pdbx_description
1 polymer ?
#
loop_
_entity_poly.entity_id
_entity_poly.type
_entity_poly.pdbx_seq_one_letter_code
_entity_poly.pdbx_strand_id
1 'polypeptide(L)' 'MLVTAILFLILGLYLILSERYIIVKVESGRNIVEKPMDKDTPFFRYKVLLGVFSITLGIFSIINYIIF' A
#
# COMPACT_ATOMS: atom_id res chain seq x y z
N MET A 1 15.53 4.17 12.36
CA MET A 1 15.61 2.95 11.54
C MET A 1 14.33 2.11 11.65
N LEU A 2 13.92 1.66 12.85
CA LEU A 2 12.69 0.86 13.00
C LEU A 2 11.40 1.62 12.64
N VAL A 3 11.22 2.86 13.15
CA VAL A 3 10.03 3.67 12.89
C VAL A 3 9.85 3.94 11.38
N THR A 4 10.94 4.28 10.69
CA THR A 4 10.95 4.47 9.23
C THR A 4 10.59 3.19 8.48
N ALA A 5 11.02 2.03 8.98
CA ALA A 5 10.68 0.74 8.37
C ALA A 5 9.17 0.43 8.49
N ILE A 6 8.60 0.69 9.66
CA ILE A 6 7.16 0.53 9.92
C ILE A 6 6.36 1.47 9.00
N LEU A 7 6.81 2.72 8.84
CA LEU A 7 6.17 3.66 7.91
C LEU A 7 6.20 3.17 6.46
N PHE A 8 7.33 2.61 5.99
CA PHE A 8 7.42 2.04 4.64
C PHE A 8 6.49 0.84 4.43
N LEU A 9 6.35 -0.03 5.43
CA LEU A 9 5.41 -1.15 5.38
C LEU A 9 3.96 -0.69 5.32
N ILE A 10 3.57 0.28 6.16
CA ILE A 10 2.23 0.86 6.17
C ILE A 10 1.93 1.52 4.82
N LEU A 11 2.89 2.27 4.27
CA LEU A 11 2.73 2.95 2.98
C LEU A 11 2.55 1.95 1.83
N GLY A 12 3.35 0.87 1.81
CA GLY A 12 3.25 -0.16 0.78
C GLY A 12 1.93 -0.92 0.83
N LEU A 13 1.48 -1.28 2.03
CA LEU A 13 0.15 -1.86 2.23
C LEU A 13 -0.96 -0.90 1.79
N TYR A 14 -0.88 0.37 2.20
CA TYR A 14 -1.85 1.39 1.84
C TYR A 14 -1.97 1.57 0.32
N LEU A 15 -0.84 1.61 -0.40
CA LEU A 15 -0.83 1.72 -1.86
C LEU A 15 -1.60 0.57 -2.53
N ILE A 16 -1.35 -0.66 -2.09
CA ILE A 16 -2.01 -1.86 -2.62
C ILE A 16 -3.51 -1.87 -2.28
N LEU A 17 -3.85 -1.57 -1.02
CA LEU A 17 -5.24 -1.53 -0.53
C LEU A 17 -6.05 -0.41 -1.19
N SER A 18 -5.45 0.75 -1.43
CA SER A 18 -6.10 1.91 -2.07
C SER A 18 -6.51 1.67 -3.52
N GLU A 19 -5.86 0.73 -4.20
CA GLU A 19 -6.26 0.33 -5.55
C GLU A 19 -7.37 -0.71 -5.55
N ARG A 20 -7.39 -1.60 -4.56
CA ARG A 20 -8.40 -2.65 -4.46
C ARG A 20 -9.74 -2.13 -3.92
N TYR A 21 -9.69 -1.17 -2.99
CA TYR A 21 -10.87 -0.68 -2.29
C TYR A 21 -11.00 0.83 -2.42
N ILE A 22 -12.21 1.28 -2.75
CA ILE A 22 -12.56 2.70 -2.64
C ILE A 22 -13.52 2.90 -1.48
N ILE A 23 -13.35 4.02 -0.80
CA ILE A 23 -14.30 4.46 0.23
C ILE A 23 -15.35 5.29 -0.50
N VAL A 24 -16.53 4.72 -0.71
CA VAL A 24 -17.67 5.44 -1.26
C VAL A 24 -18.51 5.98 -0.11
N LYS A 25 -18.85 7.26 -0.18
CA LYS A 25 -19.80 7.88 0.74
C LYS A 25 -21.19 7.71 0.14
N VAL A 26 -21.94 6.72 0.63
CA VAL A 26 -23.36 6.54 0.31
C VAL A 26 -24.17 7.11 1.47
N GLU A 27 -25.36 7.64 1.20
CA GLU A 27 -26.17 8.54 2.05
C GLU A 27 -26.28 8.21 3.55
N SER A 28 -26.01 6.98 4.01
CA SER A 28 -26.07 6.58 5.42
C SER A 28 -24.76 6.01 6.02
N GLY A 29 -23.60 6.15 5.35
CA GLY A 29 -22.32 5.66 5.91
C GLY A 29 -21.12 5.67 4.95
N ARG A 30 -19.92 5.41 5.49
CA ARG A 30 -18.73 5.11 4.67
C ARG A 30 -18.69 3.61 4.39
N ASN A 31 -19.00 3.22 3.16
CA ASN A 31 -18.88 1.82 2.74
C ASN A 31 -17.57 1.62 1.98
N ILE A 32 -16.85 0.56 2.34
CA ILE A 32 -15.66 0.10 1.61
C ILE A 32 -16.17 -0.80 0.49
N VAL A 33 -16.07 -0.34 -0.76
CA VAL A 33 -16.53 -1.08 -1.93
C VAL A 33 -15.31 -1.50 -2.75
N GLU A 34 -15.30 -2.74 -3.25
CA GLU A 34 -14.29 -3.14 -4.23
C GLU A 34 -14.43 -2.28 -5.48
N LYS A 35 -13.34 -1.62 -5.86
CA LYS A 35 -13.32 -0.78 -7.07
C LYS A 35 -13.52 -1.69 -8.28
N PRO A 36 -14.28 -1.28 -9.32
CA PRO A 36 -14.17 -1.92 -10.62
C PRO A 36 -12.72 -1.79 -11.07
N MET A 37 -12.01 -2.90 -10.98
CA MET A 37 -10.55 -2.96 -11.03
C MET A 37 -10.15 -2.86 -12.51
N ASP A 38 -9.89 -1.65 -12.98
CA ASP A 38 -9.34 -1.43 -14.32
C ASP A 38 -7.85 -1.81 -14.31
N LYS A 39 -7.58 -3.10 -14.49
CA LYS A 39 -6.23 -3.69 -14.41
C LYS A 39 -5.32 -3.25 -15.56
N ASP A 40 -5.89 -2.61 -16.59
CA ASP A 40 -5.21 -2.24 -17.83
C ASP A 40 -4.63 -0.83 -17.83
N THR A 41 -4.86 -0.03 -16.78
CA THR A 41 -4.22 1.29 -16.69
C THR A 41 -2.76 1.16 -16.23
N PRO A 42 -1.79 1.78 -16.91
CA PRO A 42 -0.37 1.75 -16.51
C PRO A 42 -0.14 2.33 -15.10
N PHE A 43 -1.06 3.18 -14.64
CA PHE A 43 -1.08 3.72 -13.28
C PHE A 43 -1.26 2.65 -12.21
N PHE A 44 -2.12 1.65 -12.46
CA PHE A 44 -2.34 0.52 -11.54
C PHE A 44 -1.05 -0.29 -11.36
N ARG A 45 -0.40 -0.66 -12.48
CA ARG A 45 0.86 -1.41 -12.46
C ARG A 45 1.94 -0.65 -11.69
N TYR A 46 2.08 0.65 -11.94
CA TYR A 46 3.08 1.48 -11.27
C TYR A 46 2.84 1.55 -9.76
N LYS A 47 1.59 1.74 -9.32
CA LYS A 47 1.23 1.75 -7.89
C LYS A 47 1.50 0.43 -7.18
N VAL A 48 1.16 -0.70 -7.82
CA VAL A 48 1.46 -2.03 -7.27
C VAL A 48 2.97 -2.22 -7.14
N LEU A 49 3.73 -1.82 -8.16
CA LEU A 49 5.20 -1.91 -8.14
C LEU A 49 5.80 -1.04 -7.02
N LEU A 50 5.32 0.18 -6.83
CA LEU A 50 5.71 1.07 -5.73
C LEU A 50 5.35 0.50 -4.36
N GLY A 51 4.18 -0.15 -4.25
CA GLY A 51 3.74 -0.82 -3.03
C GLY A 51 4.69 -1.96 -2.65
N VAL A 52 5.01 -2.84 -3.59
CA VAL A 52 5.97 -3.93 -3.41
C VAL A 52 7.36 -3.39 -3.08
N PHE A 53 7.81 -2.36 -3.79
CA PHE A 53 9.11 -1.73 -3.53
C PHE A 53 9.20 -1.14 -2.12
N SER A 54 8.15 -0.44 -1.65
CA SER A 54 8.10 0.11 -0.30
C SER A 54 8.12 -1.00 0.77
N ILE A 55 7.41 -2.12 0.55
CA ILE A 55 7.44 -3.26 1.47
C ILE A 55 8.86 -3.84 1.55
N THR A 56 9.51 -4.03 0.41
CA THR A 56 10.88 -4.55 0.34
C THR A 56 11.86 -3.65 1.10
N LEU A 57 11.80 -2.33 0.91
CA LEU A 57 12.62 -1.37 1.66
C LEU A 57 12.34 -1.39 3.16
N GLY A 58 11.07 -1.55 3.55
CA GLY A 58 10.66 -1.73 4.94
C GLY A 58 11.30 -2.98 5.57
N ILE A 59 11.24 -4.12 4.86
CA ILE A 59 11.87 -5.37 5.30
C ILE A 59 13.39 -5.21 5.44
N PHE A 60 14.06 -4.64 4.44
CA PHE A 60 15.51 -4.38 4.50
C PHE A 60 15.89 -3.47 5.67
N SER A 61 15.06 -2.45 5.97
CA SER A 61 15.30 -1.57 7.13
C SER A 61 15.12 -2.29 8.47
N ILE A 62 14.16 -3.22 8.57
CA ILE A 62 14.00 -4.06 9.78
C ILE A 62 15.21 -4.98 9.94
N ILE A 63 15.62 -5.66 8.86
CA ILE A 63 16.79 -6.55 8.86
C ILE A 63 18.04 -5.76 9.28
N ASN A 64 18.25 -4.58 8.69
CA ASN A 64 19.37 -3.72 9.04
C ASN A 64 19.36 -3.33 10.52
N TYR A 65 18.19 -2.96 11.07
CA TYR A 65 18.04 -2.61 12.48
C TYR A 65 18.24 -3.79 13.45
N ILE A 66 17.99 -5.03 13.01
CA ILE A 66 18.23 -6.22 13.84
C ILE A 66 19.71 -6.61 13.84
N ILE A 67 20.38 -6.44 12.69
CA ILE A 67 21.79 -6.84 12.50
C ILE A 67 22.76 -5.81 13.08
N PHE A 68 22.46 -4.52 12.94
CA PHE A 68 23.29 -3.40 13.38
C PHE A 68 22.65 -2.65 14.54
#